data_AF-A0A0D2HNY7-F1
#
_entry.id   AF-A0A0D2HNY7-F1
#
_cell.length_a   1.000
_cell.length_b   1.000
_cell.length_c   1.000
_cell.angle_alpha   90.00
_cell.angle_beta   90.00
_cell.angle_gamma   90.00
#
_symmetry.space_group_name_H-M   'P 1'
#
loop_
_entity.id
_entity.type
_entity.pdbx_description
1 polymer ?
#
loop_
_entity_poly.entity_id
_entity_poly.type
_entity_poly.pdbx_seq_one_letter_code
_entity_poly.pdbx_strand_id
1 'polypeptide(L)'
;MAHLTSKRSRTLAKWEIGALVFLVVLCLALAVAGHGRKQRDAYKDFLRRAKMIEQAVLSFAKDHQGDFPPDGWFTNRPPGLDNTYIYWDPNWNIDYEVVPNGKGGFVVGLEFYGSADSKRYYGLCRLSRVREKYGRGQPIPRQVNRIWVIEENARITGTPPKSKEG
;
A
#
# COMPACT_ATOMS: atom_id res chain seq x y z
N MET A 1 25.68 59.63 -15.20
CA MET A 1 24.27 59.74 -15.66
C MET A 1 23.76 58.33 -15.92
N ALA A 2 22.86 57.81 -15.07
CA ALA A 2 22.35 56.44 -15.18
C ALA A 2 21.07 56.43 -16.03
N HIS A 3 21.09 55.72 -17.17
CA HIS A 3 19.91 55.45 -17.98
C HIS A 3 19.05 54.40 -17.26
N LEU A 4 17.96 54.85 -16.63
CA LEU A 4 16.89 53.98 -16.15
C LEU A 4 16.12 53.45 -17.38
N THR A 5 16.48 52.27 -17.86
CA THR A 5 15.67 51.53 -18.84
C THR A 5 14.38 51.08 -18.17
N SER A 6 13.29 51.78 -18.48
CA SER A 6 11.93 51.37 -18.14
C SER A 6 11.66 49.97 -18.69
N LYS A 7 11.59 48.97 -17.80
CA LYS A 7 11.07 47.64 -18.11
C LYS A 7 9.58 47.82 -18.42
N ARG A 8 9.24 48.03 -19.70
CA ARG A 8 7.84 48.01 -20.16
C ARG A 8 7.26 46.63 -19.82
N SER A 9 6.41 46.60 -18.81
CA SER A 9 5.53 45.46 -18.56
C SER A 9 4.58 45.37 -19.74
N ARG A 10 4.84 44.43 -20.66
CA ARG A 10 3.89 44.09 -21.72
C ARG A 10 2.72 43.40 -21.05
N THR A 11 1.61 44.11 -20.92
CA THR A 11 0.34 43.52 -20.50
C THR A 11 -0.12 42.54 -21.57
N LEU A 12 -0.36 41.29 -21.17
CA LEU A 12 -0.80 40.21 -22.05
C LEU A 12 -2.13 40.58 -22.72
N ALA A 13 -2.27 40.26 -24.00
CA ALA A 13 -3.53 40.41 -24.70
C ALA A 13 -4.59 39.45 -24.11
N LYS A 14 -5.87 39.81 -24.19
CA LYS A 14 -6.97 39.00 -23.61
C LYS A 14 -7.00 37.55 -24.13
N TRP A 15 -6.64 37.32 -25.38
CA TRP A 15 -6.57 35.97 -25.97
C TRP A 15 -5.38 35.16 -25.44
N GLU A 16 -4.24 35.81 -25.16
CA GLU A 16 -3.05 35.17 -24.55
C GLU A 16 -3.37 34.72 -23.12
N ILE A 17 -4.11 35.56 -22.37
CA ILE A 17 -4.62 35.21 -21.05
C ILE A 17 -5.58 34.02 -21.15
N GLY A 18 -6.51 34.02 -22.11
CA GLY A 18 -7.42 32.90 -22.36
C GLY A 18 -6.69 31.59 -22.69
N ALA A 19 -5.66 31.66 -23.55
CA ALA A 19 -4.82 30.51 -23.90
C ALA A 19 -4.02 30.00 -22.70
N LEU A 20 -3.46 30.89 -21.87
CA LEU A 20 -2.76 30.51 -20.64
C LEU A 20 -3.68 29.83 -19.64
N VAL A 21 -4.88 30.37 -19.40
CA VAL A 21 -5.86 29.74 -18.51
C VAL A 21 -6.23 28.35 -19.03
N PHE A 22 -6.50 28.22 -20.33
CA PHE A 22 -6.80 26.93 -20.94
C PHE A 22 -5.66 25.91 -20.76
N LEU A 23 -4.41 26.32 -21.01
CA LEU A 23 -3.24 25.46 -20.82
C LEU A 23 -3.07 25.02 -19.36
N VAL A 24 -3.25 25.93 -18.40
CA VAL A 24 -3.19 25.59 -16.97
C VAL A 24 -4.28 24.58 -16.61
N VAL A 25 -5.52 24.81 -17.05
CA VAL A 25 -6.64 23.88 -16.80
C VAL A 25 -6.36 22.51 -17.42
N LEU A 26 -5.86 22.47 -18.66
CA LEU A 26 -5.49 21.23 -19.33
C LEU A 26 -4.39 20.47 -18.59
N CYS A 27 -3.33 21.16 -18.17
CA CYS A 27 -2.24 20.58 -17.39
C CYS A 27 -2.74 20.01 -16.05
N LEU A 28 -3.61 20.74 -15.34
CA LEU A 28 -4.21 20.27 -14.09
C LEU A 28 -5.08 19.03 -14.32
N ALA A 29 -5.92 19.04 -15.36
CA ALA A 29 -6.77 17.90 -15.71
C ALA A 29 -5.94 16.65 -16.04
N LEU A 30 -4.87 16.81 -16.83
CA LEU A 30 -3.95 15.71 -17.16
C LEU A 30 -3.20 15.20 -15.92
N ALA A 31 -2.77 16.08 -15.02
CA ALA A 31 -2.11 15.70 -13.77
C ALA A 31 -3.04 14.86 -12.86
N VAL A 32 -4.28 15.29 -12.67
CA VAL A 32 -5.29 14.56 -11.88
C VAL A 32 -5.62 13.21 -12.54
N ALA A 33 -5.84 13.19 -13.86
CA ALA A 33 -6.13 11.96 -14.60
C ALA A 33 -4.94 10.97 -14.59
N GLY A 34 -3.71 11.47 -14.63
CA GLY A 34 -2.50 10.66 -14.49
C GLY A 34 -2.39 10.03 -13.11
N HIS A 35 -2.58 10.84 -12.05
CA HIS A 35 -2.49 10.38 -10.67
C HIS A 35 -3.53 9.32 -10.33
N GLY A 36 -4.79 9.52 -10.73
CA GLY A 36 -5.88 8.57 -10.48
C GLY A 36 -5.64 7.21 -11.15
N ARG A 37 -5.06 7.19 -12.36
CA ARG A 37 -4.70 5.94 -13.05
C ARG A 37 -3.61 5.17 -12.30
N LYS A 38 -2.52 5.85 -11.93
CA LYS A 38 -1.42 5.22 -11.17
C LYS A 38 -1.89 4.57 -9.88
N GLN A 39 -2.74 5.25 -9.10
CA GLN A 39 -3.28 4.67 -7.87
C GLN A 39 -4.16 3.45 -8.14
N ARG A 40 -5.07 3.56 -9.12
CA ARG A 40 -5.96 2.44 -9.49
C ARG A 40 -5.17 1.22 -9.93
N ASP A 41 -4.13 1.42 -10.73
CA ASP A 41 -3.32 0.32 -11.25
C ASP A 41 -2.48 -0.29 -10.12
N ALA A 42 -1.94 0.51 -9.20
CA ALA A 42 -1.29 0.02 -7.99
C ALA A 42 -2.23 -0.82 -7.11
N TYR A 43 -3.51 -0.44 -6.97
CA TYR A 43 -4.49 -1.24 -6.24
C TYR A 43 -4.80 -2.56 -6.95
N LYS A 44 -4.94 -2.56 -8.27
CA LYS A 44 -5.13 -3.81 -9.04
C LYS A 44 -3.96 -4.75 -8.88
N ASP A 45 -2.74 -4.21 -8.93
CA ASP A 45 -1.53 -4.98 -8.69
C ASP A 45 -1.46 -5.53 -7.27
N PHE A 46 -1.82 -4.73 -6.25
CA PHE A 46 -1.95 -5.22 -4.89
C PHE A 46 -2.93 -6.40 -4.81
N LEU A 47 -4.15 -6.26 -5.33
CA LEU A 47 -5.16 -7.34 -5.25
C LEU A 47 -4.70 -8.63 -5.94
N ARG A 48 -4.01 -8.49 -7.08
CA ARG A 48 -3.43 -9.64 -7.78
C ARG A 48 -2.32 -10.30 -6.96
N ARG A 49 -1.39 -9.51 -6.42
CA ARG A 49 -0.27 -10.00 -5.60
C ARG A 49 -0.75 -10.60 -4.27
N ALA A 50 -1.75 -9.99 -3.64
CA ALA A 50 -2.31 -10.47 -2.37
C ALA A 50 -2.82 -11.91 -2.49
N LYS A 51 -3.52 -12.23 -3.59
CA LYS A 51 -3.94 -13.61 -3.87
C LYS A 51 -2.76 -14.56 -4.08
N MET A 52 -1.73 -14.13 -4.81
CA MET A 52 -0.52 -14.95 -5.03
C MET A 52 0.21 -15.22 -3.71
N ILE A 53 0.37 -14.20 -2.88
CA ILE A 53 0.99 -14.29 -1.55
C ILE A 53 0.15 -15.18 -0.63
N GLU A 54 -1.18 -15.02 -0.62
CA GLU A 54 -2.10 -15.89 0.13
C GLU A 54 -1.89 -17.36 -0.22
N GLN A 55 -1.84 -17.71 -1.51
CA GLN A 55 -1.59 -19.10 -1.92
C GLN A 55 -0.20 -19.60 -1.51
N ALA A 56 0.82 -18.76 -1.59
CA ALA A 56 2.18 -19.12 -1.16
C ALA A 56 2.24 -19.37 0.35
N VAL A 57 1.60 -18.50 1.14
CA VAL A 57 1.51 -18.62 2.60
C VAL A 57 0.72 -19.85 3.02
N LEU A 58 -0.40 -20.15 2.34
CA LEU A 58 -1.18 -21.37 2.60
C LEU A 58 -0.40 -22.64 2.23
N SER A 59 0.41 -22.59 1.17
CA SER A 59 1.29 -23.70 0.79
C SER A 59 2.38 -23.91 1.83
N PHE A 60 3.01 -22.84 2.31
CA PHE A 60 3.94 -22.90 3.43
C PHE A 60 3.27 -23.53 4.65
N ALA A 61 2.07 -23.09 5.03
CA ALA A 61 1.37 -23.63 6.19
C ALA A 61 1.06 -25.12 6.03
N LYS A 62 0.70 -25.58 4.82
CA LYS A 62 0.49 -27.00 4.53
C LYS A 62 1.75 -27.83 4.80
N ASP A 63 2.92 -27.33 4.44
CA ASP A 63 4.20 -28.01 4.66
C ASP A 63 4.67 -27.93 6.13
N HIS A 64 4.11 -26.98 6.90
CA HIS A 64 4.46 -26.70 8.29
C HIS A 64 3.30 -27.03 9.25
N GLN A 65 2.59 -28.14 9.02
CA GLN A 65 1.57 -28.68 9.94
C GLN A 65 0.41 -27.71 10.26
N GLY A 66 0.12 -26.78 9.36
CA GLY A 66 -0.91 -25.75 9.50
C GLY A 66 -0.44 -24.45 10.15
N ASP A 67 0.86 -24.32 10.44
CA ASP A 67 1.43 -23.12 11.04
C ASP A 67 1.91 -22.12 9.97
N PHE A 68 1.56 -20.85 10.17
CA PHE A 68 1.86 -19.76 9.25
C PHE A 68 3.25 -19.15 9.54
N PRO A 69 3.90 -18.54 8.54
CA PRO A 69 5.20 -17.93 8.75
C PRO A 69 5.10 -16.72 9.69
N PRO A 70 6.15 -16.43 10.48
CA PRO A 70 6.14 -15.31 11.42
C PRO A 70 6.26 -13.97 10.69
N ASP A 71 6.11 -12.88 11.44
CA ASP A 71 6.16 -11.51 10.93
C ASP A 71 7.48 -11.22 10.18
N GLY A 72 7.38 -10.48 9.07
CA GLY A 72 8.49 -10.10 8.19
C GLY A 72 9.28 -8.85 8.64
N TRP A 73 9.30 -8.57 9.94
CA TRP A 73 9.68 -7.34 10.67
C TRP A 73 10.80 -6.44 10.10
N PHE A 74 11.74 -6.98 9.30
CA PHE A 74 12.86 -6.23 8.69
C PHE A 74 12.99 -6.36 7.17
N THR A 75 12.32 -7.33 6.55
CA THR A 75 12.54 -7.64 5.13
C THR A 75 11.28 -7.48 4.28
N ASN A 76 10.14 -7.14 4.90
CA ASN A 76 8.78 -7.22 4.34
C ASN A 76 8.38 -8.63 3.87
N ARG A 77 9.33 -9.55 3.73
CA ARG A 77 9.15 -10.96 3.40
C ARG A 77 9.02 -11.77 4.69
N PRO A 78 8.03 -12.67 4.79
CA PRO A 78 7.93 -13.58 5.94
C PRO A 78 9.14 -14.51 5.99
N PRO A 79 9.73 -14.79 7.17
CA PRO A 79 10.75 -15.81 7.32
C PRO A 79 10.25 -17.17 6.84
N GLY A 80 11.09 -17.91 6.10
CA GLY A 80 10.73 -19.21 5.53
C GLY A 80 9.90 -19.15 4.23
N LEU A 81 9.27 -18.01 3.92
CA LEU A 81 8.57 -17.83 2.64
C LEU A 81 9.57 -17.43 1.53
N ASP A 82 10.44 -18.38 1.16
CA ASP A 82 11.46 -18.21 0.13
C ASP A 82 10.94 -18.47 -1.31
N ASN A 83 11.87 -18.47 -2.28
CA ASN A 83 11.57 -18.61 -3.70
C ASN A 83 10.94 -19.97 -4.08
N THR A 84 10.93 -20.94 -3.17
CA THR A 84 10.18 -22.20 -3.33
C THR A 84 8.67 -21.95 -3.37
N TYR A 85 8.20 -20.98 -2.57
CA TYR A 85 6.77 -20.62 -2.49
C TYR A 85 6.43 -19.43 -3.37
N ILE A 86 7.25 -18.36 -3.30
CA ILE A 86 7.03 -17.14 -4.08
C ILE A 86 8.31 -16.30 -4.16
N TYR A 87 8.59 -15.75 -5.35
CA TYR A 87 9.58 -14.69 -5.47
C TYR A 87 9.03 -13.39 -4.88
N TRP A 88 9.54 -12.98 -3.72
CA TRP A 88 9.13 -11.75 -3.05
C TRP A 88 9.93 -10.55 -3.54
N ASP A 89 9.27 -9.59 -4.17
CA ASP A 89 9.90 -8.35 -4.61
C ASP A 89 9.73 -7.25 -3.53
N PRO A 90 10.83 -6.67 -3.01
CA PRO A 90 10.76 -5.62 -1.99
C PRO A 90 10.04 -4.34 -2.46
N ASN A 91 9.85 -4.16 -3.77
CA ASN A 91 9.17 -3.00 -4.33
C ASN A 91 7.65 -3.15 -4.41
N TRP A 92 7.08 -4.26 -3.93
CA TRP A 92 5.64 -4.47 -3.99
C TRP A 92 4.83 -3.51 -3.14
N ASN A 93 5.46 -2.82 -2.18
CA ASN A 93 4.83 -1.97 -1.18
C ASN A 93 3.74 -2.70 -0.37
N ILE A 94 3.99 -3.97 -0.09
CA ILE A 94 3.13 -4.85 0.70
C ILE A 94 3.94 -5.22 1.93
N ASP A 95 3.35 -4.99 3.09
CA ASP A 95 3.85 -5.51 4.36
C ASP A 95 3.10 -6.80 4.71
N TYR A 96 3.82 -7.82 5.15
CA TYR A 96 3.22 -9.03 5.72
C TYR A 96 3.25 -8.90 7.24
N GLU A 97 2.06 -8.92 7.83
CA GLU A 97 1.89 -8.70 9.26
C GLU A 97 1.36 -9.93 9.97
N VAL A 98 1.91 -10.15 11.16
CA VAL A 98 1.38 -11.11 12.13
C VAL A 98 1.08 -10.37 13.42
N VAL A 99 -0.20 -10.22 13.75
CA VAL A 99 -0.64 -9.41 14.90
C VAL A 99 -1.58 -10.19 15.80
N PRO A 100 -1.60 -9.96 17.13
CA PRO A 100 -2.53 -10.64 18.02
C PRO A 100 -3.99 -10.40 17.62
N ASN A 101 -4.83 -11.45 17.65
CA ASN A 101 -6.25 -11.34 17.30
C ASN A 101 -7.17 -10.96 18.48
N GLY A 102 -6.60 -10.79 19.68
CA GLY A 102 -7.34 -10.48 20.91
C GLY A 102 -8.06 -11.66 21.56
N LYS A 103 -7.95 -12.86 20.99
CA LYS A 103 -8.58 -14.11 21.46
C LYS A 103 -7.56 -15.22 21.78
N GLY A 104 -6.29 -14.83 22.00
CA GLY A 104 -5.19 -15.76 22.25
C GLY A 104 -4.56 -16.38 21.00
N GLY A 105 -4.93 -15.93 19.80
CA GLY A 105 -4.31 -16.32 18.53
C GLY A 105 -3.74 -15.12 17.76
N PHE A 106 -3.41 -15.35 16.48
CA PHE A 106 -2.85 -14.32 15.60
C PHE A 106 -3.70 -14.13 14.36
N VAL A 107 -3.64 -12.92 13.81
CA VAL A 107 -4.10 -12.58 12.48
C VAL A 107 -2.89 -12.52 11.58
N VAL A 108 -2.99 -13.18 10.43
CA VAL A 108 -2.05 -13.05 9.31
C VAL A 108 -2.72 -12.19 8.24
N GLY A 109 -2.06 -11.09 7.89
CA GLY A 109 -2.59 -10.15 6.91
C GLY A 109 -1.52 -9.45 6.10
N LEU A 110 -1.96 -8.82 5.02
CA LEU A 110 -1.14 -7.98 4.16
C LEU A 110 -1.63 -6.55 4.26
N GLU A 111 -0.72 -5.59 4.40
CA GLU A 111 -1.04 -4.17 4.26
C GLU A 111 -0.32 -3.58 3.04
N PHE A 112 -1.11 -3.10 2.08
CA PHE A 112 -0.60 -2.22 1.04
C PHE A 112 -0.43 -0.82 1.60
N TYR A 113 0.80 -0.37 1.76
CA TYR A 113 1.09 0.94 2.34
C TYR A 113 1.15 2.09 1.33
N GLY A 114 0.59 1.90 0.13
CA GLY A 114 0.43 2.97 -0.86
C GLY A 114 1.38 2.88 -2.06
N SER A 115 1.12 3.73 -3.05
CA SER A 115 1.96 3.83 -4.26
C SER A 115 3.34 4.41 -3.93
N ALA A 116 4.28 4.36 -4.89
CA ALA A 116 5.64 4.88 -4.70
C ALA A 116 5.67 6.33 -4.17
N ASP A 117 4.71 7.15 -4.59
CA ASP A 117 4.61 8.58 -4.24
C ASP A 117 3.87 8.84 -2.91
N SER A 118 3.34 7.80 -2.26
CA SER A 118 2.42 7.94 -1.12
C SER A 118 2.59 6.82 -0.06
N LYS A 119 3.82 6.34 0.15
CA LYS A 119 4.10 5.25 1.08
C LYS A 119 3.83 5.69 2.52
N ARG A 120 2.85 5.10 3.18
CA ARG A 120 2.57 5.31 4.60
C ARG A 120 1.98 4.06 5.22
N TYR A 121 2.69 3.54 6.22
CA TYR A 121 2.26 2.39 7.00
C TYR A 121 1.33 2.84 8.14
N TYR A 122 0.23 2.12 8.36
CA TYR A 122 -0.76 2.44 9.39
C TYR A 122 -1.08 1.27 10.34
N GLY A 123 -0.60 0.05 10.08
CA GLY A 123 -0.87 -1.12 10.94
C GLY A 123 -2.37 -1.44 11.02
N LEU A 124 -3.08 -1.28 9.89
CA LEU A 124 -4.53 -1.46 9.76
C LEU A 124 -4.95 -2.91 10.01
N CYS A 125 -4.07 -3.88 9.80
CA CYS A 125 -4.30 -5.27 10.17
C CYS A 125 -4.46 -5.45 11.69
N ARG A 126 -4.07 -4.49 12.55
CA ARG A 126 -4.33 -4.55 14.00
C ARG A 126 -5.77 -4.21 14.37
N LEU A 127 -6.49 -3.50 13.50
CA LEU A 127 -7.80 -2.95 13.80
C LEU A 127 -8.92 -3.92 13.36
N SER A 128 -9.54 -4.64 14.31
CA SER A 128 -10.60 -5.64 14.01
C SER A 128 -11.74 -5.08 13.15
N ARG A 129 -12.26 -3.91 13.53
CA ARG A 129 -13.32 -3.20 12.78
C ARG A 129 -12.95 -2.92 11.31
N VAL A 130 -11.65 -2.77 11.01
CA VAL A 130 -11.17 -2.52 9.64
C VAL A 130 -11.06 -3.85 8.90
N ARG A 131 -10.51 -4.89 9.54
CA ARG A 131 -10.41 -6.24 8.96
C ARG A 131 -11.74 -6.85 8.59
N GLU A 132 -12.71 -6.80 9.51
CA GLU A 132 -14.06 -7.36 9.30
C GLU A 132 -14.75 -6.78 8.07
N LYS A 133 -14.55 -5.49 7.81
CA LYS A 133 -15.25 -4.77 6.74
C LYS A 133 -14.44 -4.64 5.45
N TYR A 134 -13.11 -4.55 5.55
CA TYR A 134 -12.23 -4.20 4.44
C TYR A 134 -11.11 -5.22 4.17
N GLY A 135 -11.07 -6.32 4.93
CA GLY A 135 -10.03 -7.33 4.91
C GLY A 135 -9.87 -8.11 3.61
N ARG A 136 -10.69 -7.86 2.58
CA ARG A 136 -10.54 -8.49 1.25
C ARG A 136 -10.17 -7.47 0.18
N GLY A 137 -9.36 -6.50 0.56
CA GLY A 137 -8.84 -5.45 -0.33
C GLY A 137 -9.88 -4.40 -0.71
N GLN A 138 -10.99 -4.29 0.03
CA GLN A 138 -11.99 -3.26 -0.24
C GLN A 138 -11.43 -1.85 0.06
N PRO A 139 -11.94 -0.80 -0.61
CA PRO A 139 -11.58 0.57 -0.30
C PRO A 139 -11.92 0.96 1.13
N ILE A 140 -10.92 1.47 1.85
CA ILE A 140 -11.09 1.99 3.21
C ILE A 140 -11.33 3.51 3.09
N PRO A 141 -12.42 4.05 3.66
CA PRO A 141 -12.71 5.47 3.58
C PRO A 141 -11.55 6.33 4.09
N ARG A 142 -11.17 7.35 3.31
CA ARG A 142 -10.08 8.30 3.62
C ARG A 142 -8.70 7.65 3.77
N GLN A 143 -8.51 6.43 3.28
CA GLN A 143 -7.23 5.73 3.33
C GLN A 143 -6.80 5.31 1.91
N VAL A 144 -5.52 5.54 1.62
CA VAL A 144 -4.88 5.01 0.41
C VAL A 144 -4.53 3.54 0.57
N ASN A 145 -4.37 3.07 1.80
CA ASN A 145 -3.99 1.71 2.11
C ASN A 145 -5.12 0.72 1.80
N ARG A 146 -4.73 -0.53 1.58
CA ARG A 146 -5.65 -1.67 1.48
C ARG A 146 -5.10 -2.78 2.33
N ILE A 147 -5.99 -3.60 2.88
CA ILE A 147 -5.59 -4.78 3.63
C ILE A 147 -6.14 -6.05 3.00
N TRP A 148 -5.40 -7.14 3.17
CA TRP A 148 -5.84 -8.48 2.79
C TRP A 148 -5.60 -9.43 3.96
N VAL A 149 -6.66 -9.85 4.63
CA VAL A 149 -6.60 -10.80 5.74
C VAL A 149 -6.58 -12.20 5.15
N ILE A 150 -5.54 -12.95 5.49
CA ILE A 150 -5.37 -14.34 5.05
C ILE A 150 -6.06 -15.25 6.07
N GLU A 151 -5.74 -15.10 7.35
CA GLU A 151 -6.28 -15.91 8.44
C GLU A 151 -6.46 -15.05 9.71
N GLU A 152 -7.61 -15.15 10.39
CA GLU A 152 -7.91 -14.40 11.63
C GLU A 152 -7.51 -15.18 12.89
N ASN A 153 -7.29 -16.49 12.78
CA ASN A 153 -6.90 -17.35 13.89
C ASN A 153 -5.74 -18.28 13.52
N ALA A 154 -4.63 -17.69 13.09
CA ALA A 154 -3.43 -18.39 12.69
C ALA A 154 -2.63 -18.88 13.90
N ARG A 155 -2.08 -20.08 13.77
CA ARG A 155 -0.91 -20.53 14.54
C ARG A 155 0.33 -20.13 13.77
N ILE A 156 1.38 -19.70 14.47
CA ILE A 156 2.58 -19.15 13.85
C ILE A 156 3.76 -20.07 14.14
N THR A 157 4.57 -20.37 13.12
CA THR A 157 5.77 -21.19 13.31
C THR A 157 6.78 -20.46 14.21
N GLY A 158 7.34 -21.19 15.18
CA GLY A 158 8.37 -20.66 16.09
C GLY A 158 7.81 -19.84 17.26
N THR A 159 8.67 -19.05 17.90
CA THR A 159 8.24 -18.19 19.01
C THR A 159 7.48 -16.98 18.46
N PRO A 160 6.23 -16.73 18.88
CA PRO A 160 5.46 -15.62 18.36
C PRO A 160 6.15 -14.27 18.64
N PRO A 161 6.00 -13.28 17.72
CA PRO A 161 6.59 -11.96 17.92
C PRO A 161 6.05 -11.35 19.23
N LYS A 162 6.94 -10.81 20.06
CA LYS A 162 6.54 -10.01 21.23
C LYS A 162 5.66 -8.87 20.72
N SER A 163 4.47 -8.70 21.30
CA SER A 163 3.55 -7.63 20.93
C SER A 163 4.29 -6.30 20.95
N LYS A 164 4.16 -5.51 19.86
CA LYS A 164 4.53 -4.08 19.91
C LYS A 164 3.53 -3.39 20.83
N GLU A 165 3.78 -3.39 22.13
CA GLU A 165 3.16 -2.44 23.04
C GLU A 165 3.60 -1.04 22.59
N GLY A 166 2.62 -0.26 22.16
CA GLY A 166 2.75 1.13 21.71
C GLY A 166 1.39 1.78 21.77
#